data_AF-A0A090QVL6-F1
#
_entry.id   AF-A0A090QVL6-F1
#
_cell.length_a   1.000
_cell.length_b   1.000
_cell.length_c   1.000
_cell.angle_alpha   90.00
_cell.angle_beta   90.00
_cell.angle_gamma   90.00
#
_symmetry.space_group_name_H-M   'P 1'
#
loop_
_entity.id
_entity.type
_entity.pdbx_description
1 polymer ?
#
loop_
_entity_poly.entity_id
_entity_poly.type
_entity_poly.pdbx_seq_one_letter_code
_entity_poly.pdbx_strand_id
1 'polypeptide(L)' 'MLDAPITTEIAAASTFYFAETYHQQYLAKNPQGYCGLGGTGICMPPAE' A
#
# COMPACT_ATOMS: atom_id res chain seq x y z
N MET A 1 -11.42 -16.77 -9.77
CA MET A 1 -10.17 -16.13 -10.21
C MET A 1 -9.28 -15.97 -8.99
N LEU A 2 -8.56 -17.02 -8.59
CA LEU A 2 -7.72 -17.00 -7.38
C LEU A 2 -6.31 -17.58 -7.63
N ASP A 3 -5.90 -17.75 -8.89
CA ASP A 3 -4.62 -18.39 -9.26
C ASP A 3 -3.58 -17.39 -9.79
N ALA A 4 -3.77 -16.09 -9.52
CA ALA A 4 -2.78 -15.09 -9.88
C ALA A 4 -1.57 -15.18 -8.94
N PRO A 5 -0.33 -15.17 -9.47
CA PRO A 5 0.87 -15.17 -8.63
C PRO A 5 0.96 -13.88 -7.81
N ILE A 6 1.64 -13.96 -6.66
CA ILE A 6 1.99 -12.79 -5.86
C ILE A 6 2.92 -11.89 -6.69
N THR A 7 2.60 -10.60 -6.78
CA THR A 7 3.33 -9.63 -7.61
C THR A 7 4.37 -8.81 -6.85
N THR A 8 4.56 -9.08 -5.55
CA THR A 8 5.56 -8.40 -4.70
C THR A 8 6.98 -8.68 -5.17
N GLU A 9 7.77 -7.63 -5.40
CA GLU A 9 9.19 -7.71 -5.74
C GLU A 9 10.07 -7.65 -4.48
N ILE A 10 11.12 -8.46 -4.42
CA ILE A 10 12.13 -8.45 -3.34
C ILE A 10 13.49 -8.15 -3.97
N ALA A 11 14.08 -7.01 -3.59
CA ALA A 11 15.37 -6.55 -4.10
C ALA A 11 16.20 -5.90 -2.98
N ALA A 12 17.50 -5.70 -3.24
CA ALA A 12 18.35 -4.91 -2.34
C ALA A 12 17.87 -3.45 -2.30
N ALA A 13 18.03 -2.78 -1.16
CA ALA A 13 17.64 -1.38 -1.03
C ALA A 13 18.44 -0.49 -2.00
N SER A 14 17.72 0.23 -2.86
CA SER A 14 18.30 1.22 -3.77
C SER A 14 18.46 2.58 -3.08
N THR A 15 19.08 3.53 -3.78
CA THR A 15 19.14 4.92 -3.31
C THR A 15 17.73 5.47 -3.13
N PHE A 16 17.43 5.93 -1.92
CA PHE A 16 16.14 6.53 -1.57
C PHE A 16 16.18 8.05 -1.83
N TYR A 17 15.16 8.55 -2.54
CA TYR A 17 14.97 9.98 -2.78
C TYR A 17 13.69 10.44 -2.08
N PHE A 18 13.77 11.53 -1.33
CA PHE A 18 12.58 12.12 -0.73
C PHE A 18 11.63 12.64 -1.81
N ALA A 19 10.36 12.26 -1.70
CA ALA A 19 9.29 12.93 -2.42
C ALA A 19 9.12 14.37 -1.94
N GLU A 20 8.46 15.19 -2.74
CA GLU A 20 8.19 16.60 -2.48
C GLU A 20 7.52 16.83 -1.12
N THR A 21 7.77 17.98 -0.51
CA THR A 21 7.32 18.33 0.86
C THR A 21 5.81 18.20 1.07
N TYR A 22 5.01 18.35 0.01
CA TYR A 22 3.55 18.21 0.11
C TYR A 22 3.11 16.74 0.28
N HIS A 23 3.89 15.77 -0.20
CA HIS A 23 3.64 14.34 0.03
C HIS A 23 3.94 13.92 1.48
N GLN A 24 4.88 14.61 2.11
CA GLN A 24 5.29 14.29 3.48
C GLN A 24 4.11 14.51 4.42
N GLN A 25 3.73 13.45 5.14
CA GLN A 25 2.59 13.45 6.08
C GLN A 25 1.27 13.90 5.43
N TYR A 26 1.06 13.61 4.13
CA TYR A 26 -0.10 14.09 3.37
C TYR A 26 -1.45 13.79 4.04
N LEU A 27 -1.68 12.56 4.51
CA LEU A 27 -2.96 12.18 5.13
C LEU A 27 -3.15 12.78 6.53
N ALA A 28 -2.06 13.11 7.24
CA ALA A 28 -2.17 13.84 8.51
C ALA A 28 -2.55 15.32 8.26
N LYS A 29 -2.02 15.91 7.18
CA LYS A 29 -2.36 17.27 6.73
C LYS A 29 -3.75 17.36 6.10
N ASN A 30 -4.21 16.28 5.46
CA ASN A 30 -5.49 16.16 4.77
C ASN A 30 -6.25 14.92 5.30
N PRO A 31 -6.95 15.02 6.45
CA PRO A 31 -7.61 13.87 7.08
C PRO A 31 -8.68 13.18 6.21
N GLN A 32 -9.25 13.91 5.26
CA GLN A 32 -10.19 13.39 4.25
C GLN A 32 -9.52 13.24 2.86
N GLY A 33 -8.19 13.23 2.83
CA GLY A 33 -7.39 13.09 1.63
C GLY A 33 -7.48 11.67 1.06
N TYR A 34 -7.20 11.56 -0.24
CA TYR A 34 -7.29 10.28 -0.93
C TYR A 34 -6.10 9.38 -0.61
N CYS A 35 -6.37 8.15 -0.16
CA CYS A 35 -5.37 7.09 0.00
C CYS A 35 -5.63 5.93 -0.97
N GLY A 36 -6.91 5.55 -1.16
CA GLY A 36 -7.30 4.52 -2.14
C GLY A 36 -6.92 3.08 -1.74
N LEU A 37 -6.75 2.78 -0.45
CA LEU A 37 -6.47 1.42 0.01
C LEU A 37 -7.69 0.51 -0.22
N GLY A 38 -7.56 -0.47 -1.12
CA GLY A 38 -8.62 -1.43 -1.48
C GLY A 38 -8.44 -2.83 -0.88
N GLY A 39 -7.34 -3.11 -0.18
CA GLY A 39 -7.03 -4.43 0.37
C GLY A 39 -6.80 -5.51 -0.70
N THR A 40 -6.76 -6.77 -0.28
CA THR A 40 -6.58 -7.93 -1.18
C THR A 40 -7.88 -8.41 -1.82
N GLY A 41 -9.04 -7.88 -1.37
CA GLY A 41 -10.36 -8.35 -1.80
C GLY A 41 -10.73 -9.75 -1.30
N ILE A 42 -9.96 -10.33 -0.37
CA ILE A 42 -10.18 -11.67 0.19
C ILE A 42 -10.71 -11.54 1.63
N CYS A 43 -11.78 -12.26 1.95
CA CYS A 43 -12.27 -12.39 3.32
C CYS A 43 -11.36 -13.32 4.13
N MET A 44 -11.11 -12.98 5.40
CA MET A 44 -10.47 -13.91 6.33
C MET A 44 -11.36 -15.16 6.47
N PRO A 45 -10.80 -16.38 6.38
CA PRO A 45 -11.57 -17.59 6.61
C PRO A 45 -12.13 -17.58 8.05
N PRO A 46 -13.32 -18.14 8.29
CA PRO A 46 -13.86 -18.27 9.64
C PRO A 46 -12.88 -19.06 10.52
N ALA A 47 -12.73 -18.64 11.78
CA ALA A 47 -11.99 -19.42 12.75
C ALA A 47 -12.74 -20.73 13.02
N GLU A 48 -12.03 -21.85 12.98
CA GLU A 48 -12.54 -23.15 13.44
C GLU A 48 -12.86 -23.14 14.94
#